data_AF-A0AAD8VJG9-F1
#
_entry.id   AF-A0AAD8VJG9-F1
#
_cell.length_a   1.000
_cell.length_b   1.000
_cell.length_c   1.000
_cell.angle_alpha   90.00
_cell.angle_beta   90.00
_cell.angle_gamma   90.00
#
_symmetry.space_group_name_H-M   'P 1'
#
loop_
_entity.id
_entity.type
_entity.pdbx_description
1 polymer ?
#
loop_
_entity_poly.entity_id
_entity_poly.type
_entity_poly.pdbx_seq_one_letter_code
_entity_poly.pdbx_strand_id
1 'polypeptide(L)'
;MALFFVFLFAALCILVSLAVRRRRIRRGGAVGEEQELMLPPGSMGLPYVGETLLLYHQNPSVFFASKQMRYGDVFKTHLLGCPCVMLASPEAARFVLVTHQQLFKPTYPPSKERMIGPSALFFHQGEYHLRLRRLVQGSLGPDALRAMLPDVESAVASTLAAWDGHVASTFHAMKRLTFEVGITTIFGGLLDDRHKEELRRNYSVVEKGYNCFPSRIPGTLYYRAVQVSSASHTRKLS
;
A
#
# COMPACT_ATOMS: atom_id res chain seq x y z
N MET A 1 29.62 35.06 -3.72
CA MET A 1 28.25 34.55 -3.49
C MET A 1 28.18 33.02 -3.48
N ALA A 2 28.59 32.30 -4.52
CA ALA A 2 28.49 30.83 -4.57
C ALA A 2 29.24 30.09 -3.43
N LEU A 3 30.47 30.52 -3.11
CA LEU A 3 31.25 29.94 -2.00
C LEU A 3 30.55 30.07 -0.65
N PHE A 4 29.89 31.21 -0.40
CA PHE A 4 29.16 31.45 0.85
C PHE A 4 27.99 30.46 1.02
N PHE A 5 27.24 30.18 -0.05
CA PHE A 5 26.17 29.18 -0.04
C PHE A 5 26.69 27.76 0.18
N VAL A 6 27.86 27.41 -0.37
CA VAL A 6 28.49 26.10 -0.15
C VAL A 6 28.89 25.92 1.32
N PHE A 7 29.50 26.94 1.94
CA PHE A 7 29.85 26.89 3.36
C PHE A 7 28.61 26.82 4.27
N LEU A 8 27.55 27.56 3.93
CA LEU A 8 26.30 27.56 4.70
C LEU A 8 25.61 26.19 4.63
N PHE A 9 25.62 25.54 3.46
CA PHE A 9 25.09 24.20 3.27
C PHE A 9 25.93 23.13 3.99
N ALA A 10 27.25 23.22 3.93
CA ALA A 10 28.14 22.31 4.65
C ALA A 10 27.97 22.44 6.18
N ALA A 11 27.88 23.67 6.70
CA ALA A 11 27.62 23.94 8.11
C ALA A 11 26.26 23.38 8.56
N LEU A 12 25.22 23.54 7.74
CA LEU A 12 23.90 22.96 8.03
C LEU A 12 23.95 21.42 8.09
N CYS A 13 24.66 20.76 7.16
CA CYS A 13 24.85 19.32 7.16
C CYS A 13 25.61 18.83 8.42
N ILE A 14 26.63 19.56 8.85
CA ILE A 14 27.39 19.27 10.08
C ILE A 14 26.50 19.45 11.31
N LEU A 15 25.71 20.52 11.39
CA LEU A 15 24.80 20.76 12.51
C LEU A 15 23.70 19.68 12.60
N VAL A 16 23.14 19.27 11.47
CA VAL A 16 22.14 18.18 11.42
C VAL A 16 22.75 16.85 11.85
N SER A 17 23.94 16.51 11.36
CA SER A 17 24.63 15.26 11.75
C SER A 17 25.02 15.24 13.23
N LEU A 18 25.48 16.38 13.78
CA LEU A 18 25.75 16.53 15.21
C LEU A 18 24.48 16.45 16.06
N ALA A 19 23.36 17.02 15.60
CA ALA A 19 22.07 16.93 16.29
C ALA A 19 21.53 15.49 16.31
N VAL A 20 21.66 14.76 15.20
CA VAL A 20 21.31 13.33 15.12
C VAL A 20 22.20 12.51 16.04
N ARG A 21 23.52 12.76 16.05
CA ARG A 21 24.48 12.07 16.93
C ARG A 21 24.19 12.36 18.40
N ARG A 22 23.91 13.61 18.77
CA ARG A 22 23.52 13.99 20.15
C ARG A 22 22.21 13.34 20.57
N ARG A 23 21.20 13.27 19.69
CA ARG A 23 19.94 12.55 19.98
C ARG A 23 20.16 11.05 20.16
N ARG A 24 21.08 10.46 19.39
CA ARG A 24 21.45 9.04 19.51
C ARG A 24 22.17 8.74 20.83
N ILE A 25 23.10 9.61 21.24
CA ILE A 25 23.82 9.50 22.52
C ILE A 25 22.88 9.73 23.70
N ARG A 26 22.00 10.75 23.64
CA ARG A 26 21.00 11.00 24.70
C ARG A 26 19.97 9.88 24.85
N ARG A 27 19.71 9.10 23.81
CA ARG A 27 18.85 7.90 23.88
C ARG A 27 19.58 6.66 24.41
N GLY A 28 20.92 6.67 24.47
CA GLY A 28 21.74 5.56 24.94
C GLY A 28 22.22 5.69 26.39
N GLY A 29 21.71 6.66 27.16
CA GLY A 29 22.04 6.84 28.57
C GLY A 29 20.90 6.38 29.46
N ALA A 30 21.14 5.27 30.19
CA ALA A 30 20.27 4.60 31.17
C ALA A 30 19.41 3.44 30.62
N VAL A 31 20.02 2.26 30.44
CA VAL A 31 19.35 0.96 30.58
C VAL A 31 20.35 0.03 31.28
N GLY A 32 19.92 -0.61 32.38
CA GLY A 32 20.69 -1.65 33.08
C GLY A 32 20.85 -2.90 32.21
N GLU A 33 21.57 -3.92 32.70
CA GLU A 33 21.80 -5.21 32.02
C GLU A 33 20.50 -6.00 31.77
N GLU A 34 19.67 -5.55 30.84
CA GLU A 34 18.80 -6.40 30.04
C GLU A 34 19.62 -6.81 28.81
N GLN A 35 19.59 -8.08 28.40
CA GLN A 35 20.16 -8.51 27.12
C GLN A 35 19.75 -7.52 26.04
N GLU A 36 20.71 -6.75 25.52
CA GLU A 36 20.45 -5.66 24.58
C GLU A 36 19.90 -6.30 23.30
N LEU A 37 18.56 -6.35 23.18
CA LEU A 37 17.88 -7.02 22.08
C LEU A 37 18.28 -6.34 20.78
N MET A 38 19.18 -6.99 20.03
CA MET A 38 19.68 -6.45 18.78
C MET A 38 18.59 -6.46 17.72
N LEU A 39 18.44 -5.33 17.04
CA LEU A 39 17.57 -5.25 15.88
C LEU A 39 18.09 -6.15 14.75
N PRO A 40 17.20 -6.69 13.90
CA PRO A 40 17.60 -7.45 12.71
C PRO A 40 18.65 -6.71 11.86
N PRO A 41 19.51 -7.45 11.12
CA PRO A 41 20.42 -6.85 10.15
C PRO A 41 19.64 -6.08 9.07
N GLY A 42 20.29 -5.11 8.41
CA GLY A 42 19.65 -4.36 7.33
C GLY A 42 20.00 -2.87 7.30
N SER A 43 19.57 -2.20 6.23
CA SER A 43 19.85 -0.79 5.92
C SER A 43 18.61 0.06 6.12
N MET A 44 18.74 1.19 6.82
CA MET A 44 17.65 2.17 6.95
C MET A 44 17.63 3.20 5.81
N GLY A 45 18.56 3.13 4.87
CA GLY A 45 18.63 4.06 3.74
C GLY A 45 18.82 5.52 4.15
N LEU A 46 18.27 6.43 3.35
CA LEU A 46 18.36 7.87 3.57
C LEU A 46 17.44 8.32 4.71
N PRO A 47 17.77 9.41 5.43
CA PRO A 47 16.86 9.98 6.42
C PRO A 47 15.46 10.28 5.82
N TYR A 48 14.41 9.98 6.59
CA TYR A 48 12.98 10.18 6.26
C TYR A 48 12.41 9.32 5.12
N VAL A 49 13.09 9.21 3.98
CA VAL A 49 12.61 8.46 2.80
C VAL A 49 13.07 7.01 2.78
N GLY A 50 14.12 6.68 3.53
CA GLY A 50 14.65 5.34 3.62
C GLY A 50 15.18 4.82 2.28
N GLU A 51 14.74 3.62 1.92
CA GLU A 51 15.08 2.93 0.67
C GLU A 51 13.92 2.99 -0.34
N THR A 52 12.89 3.80 -0.07
CA THR A 52 11.68 3.91 -0.89
C THR A 52 11.97 4.27 -2.34
N LEU A 53 12.90 5.19 -2.59
CA LEU A 53 13.25 5.57 -3.96
C LEU A 53 13.90 4.42 -4.73
N LEU A 54 14.71 3.60 -4.05
CA LEU A 54 15.30 2.40 -4.63
C LEU A 54 14.22 1.36 -4.97
N LEU A 55 13.23 1.19 -4.08
CA LEU A 55 12.07 0.32 -4.32
C LEU A 55 11.30 0.73 -5.58
N TYR A 56 11.11 2.03 -5.83
CA TYR A 56 10.37 2.51 -7.01
C TYR A 56 11.22 2.57 -8.30
N HIS A 57 12.54 2.69 -8.16
CA HIS A 57 13.46 2.72 -9.31
C HIS A 57 13.81 1.30 -9.80
N GLN A 58 13.85 0.32 -8.91
CA GLN A 58 14.19 -1.07 -9.22
C GLN A 58 12.93 -1.92 -9.37
N ASN A 59 13.06 -3.10 -9.98
CA ASN A 59 12.03 -4.12 -9.90
C ASN A 59 11.87 -4.53 -8.40
N PRO A 60 10.67 -4.45 -7.80
CA PRO A 60 10.47 -4.80 -6.39
C PRO A 60 10.96 -6.20 -6.04
N SER A 61 10.83 -7.17 -6.96
CA SER A 61 11.31 -8.54 -6.76
C SER A 61 12.82 -8.59 -6.59
N VAL A 62 13.56 -7.82 -7.38
CA VAL A 62 15.03 -7.71 -7.28
C VAL A 62 15.43 -6.96 -6.01
N PHE A 63 14.71 -5.89 -5.67
CA PHE A 63 14.94 -5.11 -4.46
C PHE A 63 14.82 -5.98 -3.20
N PHE A 64 13.77 -6.79 -3.08
CA PHE A 64 13.58 -7.66 -1.93
C PHE A 64 14.50 -8.88 -1.95
N ALA A 65 14.66 -9.56 -3.09
CA ALA A 65 15.52 -10.74 -3.19
C ALA A 65 16.98 -10.43 -2.85
N SER A 66 17.54 -9.32 -3.38
CA SER A 66 18.92 -8.92 -3.09
C SER A 66 19.15 -8.63 -1.59
N LYS A 67 18.14 -8.12 -0.89
CA LYS A 67 18.20 -7.85 0.54
C LYS A 67 18.08 -9.12 1.37
N GLN A 68 17.18 -10.02 0.99
CA GLN A 68 17.07 -11.33 1.62
C GLN A 68 18.39 -12.10 1.48
N MET A 69 18.98 -12.12 0.29
CA MET A 69 20.30 -12.74 0.07
C MET A 69 21.41 -12.13 0.93
N ARG A 70 21.35 -10.82 1.19
CA ARG A 70 22.40 -10.10 1.93
C ARG A 70 22.23 -10.16 3.45
N TYR A 71 20.99 -10.12 3.93
CA TYR A 71 20.67 -9.91 5.35
C TYR A 71 19.94 -11.11 5.99
N GLY A 72 19.54 -12.11 5.20
CA GLY A 72 18.76 -13.26 5.64
C GLY A 72 17.25 -13.01 5.59
N ASP A 73 16.48 -13.95 6.13
CA ASP A 73 15.01 -13.96 6.03
C ASP A 73 14.31 -12.92 6.90
N VAL A 74 15.03 -12.35 7.87
CA VAL A 74 14.52 -11.31 8.77
C VAL A 74 15.48 -10.13 8.75
N PHE A 75 15.05 -9.02 8.16
CA PHE A 75 15.90 -7.83 8.02
C PHE A 75 15.13 -6.52 8.18
N LYS A 76 15.80 -5.47 8.66
CA LYS A 76 15.23 -4.13 8.78
C LYS A 76 15.42 -3.30 7.51
N THR A 77 14.44 -2.46 7.22
CA THR A 77 14.49 -1.43 6.17
C THR A 77 13.59 -0.25 6.52
N HIS A 78 13.56 0.77 5.67
CA HIS A 78 12.69 1.94 5.82
C HIS A 78 12.00 2.21 4.49
N LEU A 79 10.70 1.96 4.44
CA LEU A 79 9.90 2.08 3.22
C LEU A 79 8.65 2.94 3.44
N LEU A 80 8.34 3.79 2.47
CA LEU A 80 7.16 4.66 2.45
C LEU A 80 7.02 5.52 3.72
N GLY A 81 8.16 5.91 4.31
CA GLY A 81 8.20 6.69 5.56
C GLY A 81 8.11 5.86 6.84
N CYS A 82 8.01 4.53 6.75
CA CYS A 82 7.87 3.63 7.90
C CYS A 82 9.12 2.76 8.10
N PRO A 83 9.82 2.86 9.24
CA PRO A 83 10.77 1.83 9.67
C PRO A 83 10.06 0.48 9.77
N CYS A 84 10.57 -0.56 9.13
CA CYS A 84 9.94 -1.87 9.11
C CYS A 84 10.96 -3.00 9.20
N VAL A 85 10.47 -4.16 9.66
CA VAL A 85 11.18 -5.44 9.59
C VAL A 85 10.47 -6.29 8.55
N MET A 86 11.23 -6.74 7.55
CA MET A 86 10.76 -7.65 6.52
C MET A 86 10.95 -9.08 6.98
N LEU A 87 9.93 -9.90 6.71
CA LEU A 87 9.88 -11.32 7.02
C LEU A 87 9.70 -12.07 5.71
N ALA A 88 10.72 -12.81 5.30
CA ALA A 88 10.81 -13.43 3.98
C ALA A 88 10.78 -14.97 4.03
N SER A 89 10.44 -15.56 5.19
CA SER A 89 10.22 -17.00 5.36
C SER A 89 8.80 -17.33 5.83
N PRO A 90 8.26 -18.51 5.48
CA PRO A 90 6.96 -18.99 5.96
C PRO A 90 6.87 -19.05 7.48
N GLU A 91 7.95 -19.43 8.17
CA GLU A 91 8.02 -19.53 9.63
C GLU A 91 7.86 -18.15 10.28
N ALA A 92 8.53 -17.14 9.74
CA ALA A 92 8.44 -15.77 10.22
C ALA A 92 7.06 -15.15 9.92
N ALA A 93 6.49 -15.43 8.74
CA ALA A 93 5.12 -15.02 8.44
C ALA A 93 4.10 -15.66 9.40
N ARG A 94 4.23 -16.97 9.69
CA ARG A 94 3.39 -17.68 10.66
C ARG A 94 3.54 -17.12 12.06
N PHE A 95 4.76 -16.76 12.47
CA PHE A 95 5.02 -16.15 13.77
C PHE A 95 4.16 -14.90 13.99
N VAL A 96 4.08 -14.01 12.99
CA VAL A 96 3.31 -12.76 13.05
C VAL A 96 1.82 -12.96 12.82
N LEU A 97 1.44 -13.76 11.83
CA LEU A 97 0.05 -13.86 11.38
C LEU A 97 -0.78 -14.89 12.17
N VAL A 98 -0.13 -15.81 12.89
CA VAL A 98 -0.80 -16.92 13.59
C VAL A 98 -0.35 -17.03 15.03
N THR A 99 0.94 -17.32 15.27
CA THR A 99 1.43 -17.70 16.60
C THR A 99 1.33 -16.56 17.62
N HIS A 100 1.68 -15.35 17.20
CA HIS A 100 1.70 -14.15 18.05
C HIS A 100 0.86 -13.02 17.48
N GLN A 101 -0.20 -13.33 16.72
CA GLN A 101 -1.05 -12.33 16.05
C GLN A 101 -1.55 -11.20 16.97
N GLN A 102 -1.78 -11.50 18.25
CA GLN A 102 -2.20 -10.55 19.27
C GLN A 102 -1.14 -9.47 19.59
N LEU A 103 0.13 -9.73 19.28
CA LEU A 103 1.23 -8.76 19.45
C LEU A 103 1.35 -7.80 18.27
N PHE A 104 0.65 -8.06 17.16
CA PHE A 104 0.75 -7.29 15.93
C PHE A 104 -0.57 -6.63 15.59
N LYS A 105 -0.46 -5.49 14.91
CA LYS A 105 -1.61 -4.80 14.34
C LYS A 105 -1.40 -4.52 12.87
N PRO A 106 -2.44 -4.67 12.02
CA PRO A 106 -2.40 -4.17 10.66
C PRO A 106 -2.04 -2.68 10.70
N THR A 107 -0.94 -2.33 10.05
CA THR A 107 -0.53 -0.94 9.86
C THR A 107 -0.20 -0.74 8.41
N TYR A 108 -0.56 0.43 7.90
CA TYR A 108 -0.27 0.83 6.54
C TYR A 108 0.46 2.16 6.54
N PRO A 109 1.25 2.46 5.49
CA PRO A 109 1.85 3.77 5.34
C PRO A 109 0.77 4.87 5.36
N PRO A 110 0.98 6.01 6.04
CA PRO A 110 0.01 7.11 6.10
C PRO A 110 -0.40 7.65 4.72
N SER A 111 0.41 7.40 3.69
CA SER A 111 0.07 7.72 2.31
C SER A 111 -1.08 6.88 1.76
N LYS A 112 -1.16 5.60 2.13
CA LYS A 112 -2.22 4.69 1.70
C LYS A 112 -3.53 5.03 2.39
N GLU A 113 -3.47 5.32 3.68
CA GLU A 113 -4.64 5.76 4.47
C GLU A 113 -5.29 7.03 3.92
N ARG A 114 -4.49 8.06 3.62
CA ARG A 114 -4.99 9.32 3.03
C ARG A 114 -5.73 9.09 1.70
N MET A 115 -5.29 8.12 0.91
CA MET A 115 -5.83 7.89 -0.43
C MET A 115 -7.05 6.96 -0.40
N ILE A 116 -7.03 5.88 0.40
CA ILE A 116 -8.17 4.96 0.47
C ILE A 116 -9.30 5.54 1.33
N GLY A 117 -8.94 6.27 2.39
CA GLY A 117 -9.87 6.85 3.35
C GLY A 117 -9.74 6.20 4.73
N PRO A 118 -9.92 6.96 5.82
CA PRO A 118 -9.66 6.48 7.18
C PRO A 118 -10.61 5.36 7.62
N SER A 119 -11.82 5.29 7.04
CA SER A 119 -12.84 4.28 7.38
C SER A 119 -12.63 2.92 6.71
N ALA A 120 -11.54 2.74 5.96
CA ALA A 120 -11.31 1.50 5.23
C ALA A 120 -11.01 0.35 6.20
N LEU A 121 -11.63 -0.82 5.95
CA LEU A 121 -11.54 -2.01 6.82
C LEU A 121 -10.11 -2.31 7.28
N PHE A 122 -9.13 -2.21 6.37
CA PHE A 122 -7.73 -2.58 6.62
C PHE A 122 -7.01 -1.70 7.65
N PHE A 123 -7.51 -0.51 7.97
CA PHE A 123 -6.89 0.42 8.93
C PHE A 123 -7.42 0.27 10.36
N HIS A 124 -8.40 -0.61 10.58
CA HIS A 124 -9.06 -0.76 11.88
C HIS A 124 -8.81 -2.11 12.54
N GLN A 125 -9.06 -2.17 13.84
CA GLN A 125 -9.01 -3.37 14.67
C GLN A 125 -10.19 -3.44 15.65
N GLY A 126 -10.31 -4.55 16.36
CA GLY A 126 -11.33 -4.76 17.39
C GLY A 126 -12.75 -4.81 16.82
N GLU A 127 -13.73 -4.40 17.62
CA GLU A 127 -15.16 -4.51 17.29
C GLU A 127 -15.56 -3.83 15.99
N TYR A 128 -15.01 -2.65 15.69
CA TYR A 128 -15.30 -1.95 14.44
C TYR A 128 -14.87 -2.77 13.22
N HIS A 129 -13.64 -3.27 13.24
CA HIS A 129 -13.11 -4.14 12.19
C HIS A 129 -13.92 -5.44 12.09
N LEU A 130 -14.25 -6.09 13.21
CA LEU A 130 -15.06 -7.32 13.21
C LEU A 130 -16.45 -7.10 12.62
N ARG A 131 -17.10 -5.98 12.94
CA ARG A 131 -18.41 -5.63 12.38
C ARG A 131 -18.35 -5.43 10.87
N LEU A 132 -17.41 -4.62 10.39
CA LEU A 132 -17.24 -4.40 8.95
C LEU A 132 -16.86 -5.69 8.22
N ARG A 133 -15.95 -6.49 8.79
CA ARG A 133 -15.54 -7.78 8.22
C ARG A 133 -16.74 -8.71 8.05
N ARG A 134 -17.60 -8.83 9.06
CA ARG A 134 -18.81 -9.68 8.98
C ARG A 134 -19.75 -9.23 7.84
N LEU A 135 -19.93 -7.92 7.66
CA LEU A 135 -20.75 -7.37 6.58
C LEU A 135 -20.18 -7.76 5.19
N VAL A 136 -18.87 -7.58 5.00
CA VAL A 136 -18.19 -7.91 3.73
C VAL A 136 -18.15 -9.43 3.49
N GLN A 137 -17.99 -10.23 4.54
CA GLN A 137 -17.99 -11.70 4.41
C GLN A 137 -19.35 -12.23 3.96
N GLY A 138 -20.45 -11.63 4.41
CA GLY A 138 -21.80 -12.02 3.98
C GLY A 138 -21.99 -11.92 2.47
N SER A 139 -21.52 -10.83 1.84
CA SER A 139 -21.60 -10.65 0.38
C SER A 139 -20.71 -11.60 -0.43
N LEU A 140 -19.78 -12.30 0.24
CA LEU A 140 -18.87 -13.28 -0.38
C LEU A 140 -19.13 -14.72 0.12
N GLY A 141 -20.29 -14.95 0.75
CA GLY A 141 -20.70 -16.29 1.17
C GLY A 141 -21.10 -17.20 -0.01
N PRO A 142 -21.19 -18.52 0.20
CA PRO A 142 -21.47 -19.48 -0.86
C PRO A 142 -22.74 -19.17 -1.68
N ASP A 143 -23.83 -18.77 -1.03
CA ASP A 143 -25.09 -18.48 -1.72
C ASP A 143 -25.02 -17.18 -2.53
N ALA A 144 -24.36 -16.15 -1.99
CA ALA A 144 -24.10 -14.91 -2.72
C ALA A 144 -23.21 -15.16 -3.97
N LEU A 145 -22.17 -15.98 -3.82
CA LEU A 145 -21.31 -16.38 -4.94
C LEU A 145 -22.08 -17.16 -6.02
N ARG A 146 -22.96 -18.11 -5.63
CA ARG A 146 -23.81 -18.83 -6.58
C ARG A 146 -24.76 -17.90 -7.33
N ALA A 147 -25.34 -16.93 -6.63
CA ALA A 147 -26.25 -15.95 -7.24
C ALA A 147 -25.54 -15.04 -8.26
N MET A 148 -24.25 -14.75 -8.07
CA MET A 148 -23.46 -13.94 -9.01
C MET A 148 -22.94 -14.72 -10.22
N LEU A 149 -23.01 -16.06 -10.21
CA LEU A 149 -22.41 -16.90 -11.25
C LEU A 149 -22.91 -16.55 -12.67
N PRO A 150 -24.22 -16.35 -12.93
CA PRO A 150 -24.71 -16.00 -14.26
C PRO A 150 -24.13 -14.67 -14.78
N ASP A 151 -23.97 -13.67 -13.90
CA ASP A 151 -23.41 -12.38 -14.28
C ASP A 151 -21.92 -12.51 -14.63
N VAL A 152 -21.18 -13.32 -13.87
CA VAL A 152 -19.76 -13.61 -14.15
C VAL A 152 -19.62 -14.36 -15.47
N GLU A 153 -20.43 -15.39 -15.72
CA GLU A 153 -20.43 -16.15 -16.98
C GLU A 153 -20.74 -15.24 -18.17
N SER A 154 -21.73 -14.36 -18.04
CA SER A 154 -22.07 -13.37 -19.08
C SER A 154 -20.92 -12.40 -19.36
N ALA A 155 -20.25 -11.89 -18.32
CA ALA A 155 -19.10 -11.01 -18.47
C ALA A 155 -17.90 -11.71 -19.12
N VAL A 156 -17.66 -12.98 -18.78
CA VAL A 156 -16.62 -13.82 -19.41
C VAL A 156 -16.95 -14.06 -20.88
N ALA A 157 -18.17 -14.52 -21.19
CA ALA A 157 -18.61 -14.77 -22.56
C ALA A 157 -18.48 -13.51 -23.44
N SER A 158 -18.92 -12.36 -22.93
CA SER A 158 -18.78 -11.06 -23.60
C SER A 158 -17.32 -10.68 -23.84
N THR A 159 -16.43 -10.97 -22.87
CA THR A 159 -15.00 -10.71 -23.00
C THR A 159 -14.35 -11.59 -24.07
N LEU A 160 -14.72 -12.88 -24.12
CA LEU A 160 -14.22 -13.83 -25.11
C LEU A 160 -14.75 -13.52 -26.52
N ALA A 161 -16.03 -13.18 -26.65
CA ALA A 161 -16.62 -12.79 -27.94
C ALA A 161 -15.93 -11.56 -28.53
N ALA A 162 -15.56 -10.59 -27.70
CA ALA A 162 -14.81 -9.40 -28.14
C ALA A 162 -13.36 -9.71 -28.58
N TRP A 163 -12.84 -10.91 -28.29
CA TRP A 163 -11.52 -11.37 -28.72
C TRP A 163 -11.56 -12.21 -29.98
N ASP A 164 -12.72 -12.75 -30.36
CA ASP A 164 -12.80 -13.71 -31.45
C ASP A 164 -12.24 -13.09 -32.74
N GLY A 165 -11.22 -13.74 -33.32
CA GLY A 165 -10.49 -13.25 -34.49
C GLY A 165 -9.57 -12.03 -34.29
N HIS A 166 -9.37 -11.54 -33.06
CA HIS A 166 -8.57 -10.33 -32.78
C HIS A 166 -7.41 -10.58 -31.81
N VAL A 167 -6.25 -9.97 -32.10
CA VAL A 167 -5.14 -9.93 -31.14
C VAL A 167 -5.44 -8.92 -30.04
N ALA A 168 -5.58 -9.40 -28.80
CA ALA A 168 -5.89 -8.58 -27.63
C ALA A 168 -4.88 -8.79 -26.49
N SER A 169 -4.67 -7.75 -25.67
CA SER A 169 -3.88 -7.88 -24.45
C SER A 169 -4.66 -8.60 -23.36
N THR A 170 -4.21 -9.80 -22.98
CA THR A 170 -4.78 -10.57 -21.87
C THR A 170 -4.81 -9.76 -20.57
N PHE A 171 -3.75 -8.99 -20.29
CA PHE A 171 -3.68 -8.13 -19.10
C PHE A 171 -4.82 -7.10 -19.06
N HIS A 172 -5.04 -6.37 -20.17
CA HIS A 172 -6.08 -5.34 -20.22
C HIS A 172 -7.49 -5.93 -20.16
N ALA A 173 -7.71 -7.08 -20.80
CA ALA A 173 -9.01 -7.74 -20.75
C ALA A 173 -9.32 -8.31 -19.35
N MET A 174 -8.36 -8.99 -18.72
CA MET A 174 -8.54 -9.50 -17.35
C MET A 174 -8.77 -8.36 -16.36
N LYS A 175 -8.08 -7.24 -16.55
CA LYS A 175 -8.32 -6.02 -15.75
C LYS A 175 -9.72 -5.45 -15.96
N ARG A 176 -10.24 -5.45 -17.19
CA ARG A 176 -11.63 -5.02 -17.47
C ARG A 176 -12.63 -5.99 -16.86
N LEU A 177 -12.47 -7.29 -17.08
CA LEU A 177 -13.35 -8.34 -16.58
C LEU A 177 -13.44 -8.32 -15.06
N THR A 178 -12.31 -8.30 -14.36
CA THR A 178 -12.28 -8.25 -12.88
C THR A 178 -12.88 -6.96 -12.33
N PHE A 179 -12.77 -5.84 -13.04
CA PHE A 179 -13.42 -4.60 -12.66
C PHE A 179 -14.95 -4.67 -12.80
N GLU A 180 -15.46 -5.20 -13.92
CA GLU A 180 -16.89 -5.43 -14.14
C GLU A 180 -17.48 -6.37 -13.09
N VAL A 181 -16.84 -7.53 -12.87
CA VAL A 181 -17.24 -8.47 -11.83
C VAL A 181 -17.22 -7.82 -10.44
N GLY A 182 -16.21 -7.01 -10.15
CA GLY A 182 -16.11 -6.27 -8.89
C GLY A 182 -17.24 -5.26 -8.70
N ILE A 183 -17.60 -4.51 -9.73
CA ILE A 183 -18.75 -3.60 -9.69
C ILE A 183 -20.04 -4.37 -9.46
N THR A 184 -20.29 -5.44 -10.22
CA THR A 184 -21.49 -6.27 -10.06
C THR A 184 -21.54 -6.90 -8.68
N THR A 185 -20.41 -7.30 -8.11
CA THR A 185 -20.35 -7.84 -6.75
C THR A 185 -20.73 -6.80 -5.69
N ILE A 186 -20.30 -5.55 -5.86
CA ILE A 186 -20.51 -4.49 -4.85
C ILE A 186 -21.88 -3.83 -4.99
N PHE A 187 -22.31 -3.57 -6.22
CA PHE A 187 -23.51 -2.78 -6.53
C PHE A 187 -24.63 -3.62 -7.17
N GLY A 188 -24.40 -4.89 -7.47
CA GLY A 188 -25.32 -5.68 -8.28
C GLY A 188 -25.51 -5.07 -9.68
N GLY A 189 -26.72 -5.21 -10.20
CA GLY A 189 -27.17 -4.55 -11.43
C GLY A 189 -27.70 -3.11 -11.22
N LEU A 190 -27.43 -2.46 -10.09
CA LEU A 190 -28.04 -1.17 -9.73
C LEU A 190 -27.40 0.05 -10.41
N LEU A 191 -26.25 -0.10 -11.06
CA LEU A 191 -25.56 1.00 -11.74
C LEU A 191 -25.87 1.01 -13.23
N ASP A 192 -26.24 2.18 -13.74
CA ASP A 192 -26.29 2.44 -15.18
C ASP A 192 -24.88 2.50 -15.80
N ASP A 193 -24.80 2.41 -17.12
CA ASP A 193 -23.54 2.40 -17.86
C ASP A 193 -22.73 3.69 -17.65
N ARG A 194 -23.40 4.82 -17.45
CA ARG A 194 -22.73 6.12 -17.21
C ARG A 194 -21.96 6.09 -15.89
N HIS A 195 -22.58 5.60 -14.81
CA HIS A 195 -21.93 5.50 -13.49
C HIS A 195 -20.85 4.41 -13.49
N LYS A 196 -21.05 3.28 -14.18
CA LYS A 196 -20.00 2.26 -14.34
C LYS A 196 -18.76 2.84 -15.01
N GLU A 197 -18.94 3.61 -16.08
CA GLU A 197 -17.83 4.25 -16.80
C GLU A 197 -17.15 5.33 -15.95
N GLU A 198 -17.90 6.13 -15.18
CA GLU A 198 -17.33 7.09 -14.23
C GLU A 198 -16.49 6.40 -13.14
N LEU A 199 -17.00 5.31 -12.55
CA LEU A 199 -16.26 4.49 -11.59
C LEU A 199 -14.99 3.89 -12.20
N ARG A 200 -15.06 3.39 -13.44
CA ARG A 200 -13.91 2.82 -14.15
C ARG A 200 -12.81 3.85 -14.35
N ARG A 201 -13.18 5.07 -14.75
CA ARG A 201 -12.23 6.20 -14.90
C ARG A 201 -11.61 6.57 -13.57
N ASN A 202 -12.43 6.74 -12.53
CA ASN A 202 -11.96 7.10 -11.19
C ASN A 202 -11.04 6.02 -10.60
N TYR A 203 -11.41 4.75 -10.72
CA TYR A 203 -10.61 3.62 -10.27
C TYR A 203 -9.25 3.56 -10.97
N SER A 204 -9.21 3.79 -12.29
CA SER A 204 -7.95 3.86 -13.05
C SER A 204 -7.01 4.97 -12.55
N VAL A 205 -7.55 6.12 -12.13
CA VAL A 205 -6.74 7.19 -11.51
C VAL A 205 -6.23 6.76 -10.15
N VAL A 206 -7.10 6.19 -9.31
CA VAL A 206 -6.75 5.74 -7.95
C VAL A 206 -5.70 4.62 -7.99
N GLU A 207 -5.84 3.63 -8.85
CA GLU A 207 -4.90 2.52 -9.01
C GLU A 207 -3.50 3.01 -9.44
N LYS A 208 -3.42 3.93 -10.40
CA LYS A 208 -2.15 4.56 -10.80
C LYS A 208 -1.51 5.34 -9.66
N GLY A 209 -2.31 6.09 -8.89
CA GLY A 209 -1.84 6.80 -7.71
C GLY A 209 -1.41 5.86 -6.58
N TYR A 210 -2.06 4.70 -6.46
CA TYR A 210 -1.73 3.70 -5.45
C TYR A 210 -0.32 3.16 -5.67
N ASN A 211 0.07 2.88 -6.90
CA ASN A 211 1.36 2.25 -7.21
C ASN A 211 2.50 3.25 -7.48
N CYS A 212 2.34 4.54 -7.17
CA CYS A 212 3.37 5.56 -7.38
C CYS A 212 3.94 6.11 -6.07
N PHE A 213 5.02 6.89 -6.17
CA PHE A 213 5.63 7.55 -5.02
C PHE A 213 4.64 8.57 -4.38
N PRO A 214 4.44 8.54 -3.05
CA PRO A 214 3.40 9.33 -2.38
C PRO A 214 3.77 10.82 -2.21
N SER A 215 3.92 11.51 -3.33
CA SER A 215 4.24 12.94 -3.41
C SER A 215 2.99 13.81 -3.25
N ARG A 216 3.10 14.90 -2.48
CA ARG A 216 2.01 15.88 -2.31
C ARG A 216 2.01 16.99 -3.38
N ILE A 217 2.77 16.81 -4.46
CA ILE A 217 2.99 17.83 -5.48
C ILE A 217 1.78 17.84 -6.43
N PRO A 218 1.14 18.99 -6.68
CA PRO A 218 0.05 19.10 -7.63
C PRO A 218 0.43 18.52 -9.01
N GLY A 219 -0.49 17.76 -9.59
CA GLY A 219 -0.31 17.15 -10.91
C GLY A 219 0.33 15.76 -10.92
N THR A 220 0.93 15.29 -9.82
CA THR A 220 1.45 13.91 -9.73
C THR A 220 0.33 12.87 -9.65
N LEU A 221 0.63 11.61 -9.97
CA LEU A 221 -0.33 10.52 -9.94
C LEU A 221 -0.97 10.35 -8.55
N TYR A 222 -0.17 10.39 -7.48
CA TYR A 222 -0.66 10.28 -6.10
C TYR A 222 -1.59 11.46 -5.75
N TYR A 223 -1.19 12.69 -6.09
CA TYR A 223 -2.00 13.88 -5.81
C TYR A 223 -3.38 13.79 -6.49
N ARG A 224 -3.42 13.41 -7.78
CA ARG A 224 -4.67 13.24 -8.52
C ARG A 224 -5.55 12.14 -7.91
N ALA A 225 -4.95 11.01 -7.50
CA ALA A 225 -5.69 9.92 -6.86
C ALA A 225 -6.33 10.33 -5.52
N VAL A 226 -5.61 11.10 -4.70
CA VAL A 226 -6.17 11.63 -3.45
C VAL A 226 -7.35 12.54 -3.72
N GLN A 227 -7.27 13.41 -4.75
CA GLN A 227 -8.38 14.28 -5.13
C GLN A 227 -9.62 13.49 -5.59
N VAL A 228 -9.45 12.49 -6.46
CA VAL A 228 -10.55 11.64 -6.94
C VAL A 228 -11.21 10.87 -5.79
N SER A 229 -10.40 10.30 -4.90
CA SER A 229 -10.91 9.57 -3.73
C SER A 229 -11.67 10.50 -2.78
N SER A 230 -11.14 11.71 -2.53
CA SER A 230 -11.78 12.69 -1.63
C SER A 230 -13.09 13.25 -2.21
N ALA A 231 -13.15 13.49 -3.52
CA ALA A 231 -14.37 13.93 -4.20
C ALA A 231 -15.49 12.88 -4.17
N SER A 232 -15.12 11.59 -4.10
CA SER A 232 -16.08 10.50 -3.93
C SER A 232 -16.67 10.43 -2.52
N HIS A 233 -15.97 10.98 -1.51
CA HIS A 233 -16.45 11.07 -0.13
C HIS A 233 -17.40 12.26 0.07
N THR A 234 -17.17 13.40 -0.58
CA THR A 234 -17.99 14.61 -0.40
C THR A 234 -19.35 14.54 -1.10
N ARG A 235 -19.49 13.82 -2.22
CA ARG A 235 -20.80 13.66 -2.89
C ARG A 235 -21.82 12.80 -2.11
N LYS A 236 -21.42 12.10 -1.04
CA LYS A 236 -22.36 11.37 -0.16
C LYS A 236 -23.01 12.24 0.92
N LEU A 237 -22.64 13.52 1.02
CA LEU A 237 -23.14 14.47 2.02
C LEU A 237 -23.99 15.60 1.41
N SER A 238 -24.33 15.51 0.13
CA SER A 238 -25.21 16.43 -0.61
C SER A 238 -26.32 15.64 -1.30
#